data_AF-A0A177HLV2-F1
#
_entry.id   AF-A0A177HLV2-F1
#
_cell.length_a   1.000
_cell.length_b   1.000
_cell.length_c   1.000
_cell.angle_alpha   90.00
_cell.angle_beta   90.00
_cell.angle_gamma   90.00
#
_symmetry.space_group_name_H-M   'P 1'
#
loop_
_entity.id
_entity.type
_entity.pdbx_description
1 polymer ?
#
loop_
_entity_poly.entity_id
_entity_poly.type
_entity_poly.pdbx_seq_one_letter_code
_entity_poly.pdbx_strand_id
1 'polypeptide(L)'
;MRQATMYHYVSGKEDLLAELLESTVTPSLTLARRLLADDVSPAERRLWQLCRSDVELLCGGPHNLGGLYLLPEVRSERFAGFHAVRAELKDAYRQLLAATDVGKTLGKSELALRTDLLFGLIEGVILIHRSDPERPVSAFAEATADAALRIAGI
;
A
#
# COMPACT_ATOMS: atom_id res chain seq x y z
N MET A 1 -25.76 26.12 -21.58
CA MET A 1 -25.36 24.75 -21.16
C MET A 1 -26.35 24.27 -20.09
N ARG A 2 -26.92 23.07 -20.26
CA ARG A 2 -27.95 22.50 -19.36
C ARG A 2 -27.30 21.71 -18.22
N GLN A 3 -27.79 21.89 -16.99
CA GLN A 3 -27.31 21.23 -15.76
C GLN A 3 -27.09 19.71 -15.87
N ALA A 4 -27.87 19.00 -16.69
CA ALA A 4 -27.76 17.55 -16.86
C ALA A 4 -26.40 17.09 -17.44
N THR A 5 -25.73 17.93 -18.23
CA THR A 5 -24.44 17.55 -18.85
C THR A 5 -23.26 17.67 -17.87
N MET A 6 -23.37 18.46 -16.79
CA MET A 6 -22.33 18.55 -15.76
C MET A 6 -22.28 17.30 -14.87
N TYR A 7 -23.43 16.75 -14.48
CA TYR A 7 -23.46 15.58 -13.57
C TYR A 7 -22.86 14.31 -14.20
N HIS A 8 -23.02 14.11 -15.51
CA HIS A 8 -22.41 13.00 -16.22
C HIS A 8 -20.88 13.13 -16.31
N TYR A 9 -20.36 14.34 -16.53
CA TYR A 9 -18.92 14.56 -16.64
C TYR A 9 -18.20 14.47 -15.29
N VAL A 10 -18.83 14.97 -14.23
CA VAL A 10 -18.30 14.90 -12.85
C VAL A 10 -18.32 13.46 -12.34
N SER A 11 -19.38 12.68 -12.63
CA SER A 11 -19.43 11.27 -12.26
C SER A 11 -18.36 10.45 -12.98
N GLY A 12 -18.19 10.64 -14.30
CA GLY A 12 -17.15 9.91 -15.06
C GLY A 12 -15.70 10.23 -14.63
N LYS A 13 -15.44 11.43 -14.11
CA LYS A 13 -14.11 11.79 -13.59
C LYS A 13 -13.80 11.08 -12.28
N GLU A 14 -14.79 10.97 -11.39
CA GLU A 14 -14.60 10.27 -10.11
C GLU A 14 -14.51 8.76 -10.30
N ASP A 15 -15.28 8.20 -11.22
CA ASP A 15 -15.19 6.77 -11.58
C ASP A 15 -13.79 6.44 -12.16
N LEU A 16 -13.29 7.28 -13.07
CA LEU A 16 -11.92 7.14 -13.61
C LEU A 16 -10.86 7.28 -12.51
N LEU A 17 -11.04 8.22 -11.57
CA LEU A 17 -10.12 8.39 -10.45
C LEU A 17 -10.14 7.17 -9.51
N ALA A 18 -11.32 6.60 -9.24
CA ALA A 18 -11.47 5.40 -8.44
C ALA A 18 -10.77 4.20 -9.08
N GLU A 19 -10.97 4.00 -10.38
CA GLU A 19 -10.29 2.94 -11.15
C GLU A 19 -8.77 3.14 -11.16
N LEU A 20 -8.29 4.37 -11.34
CA LEU A 20 -6.87 4.69 -11.27
C LEU A 20 -6.29 4.36 -9.89
N LEU A 21 -6.95 4.77 -8.80
CA LEU A 21 -6.50 4.45 -7.44
C LEU A 21 -6.50 2.94 -7.17
N GLU A 22 -7.54 2.22 -7.56
CA GLU A 22 -7.61 0.78 -7.42
C GLU A 22 -6.50 0.06 -8.18
N SER A 23 -6.15 0.57 -9.38
CA SER A 23 -5.04 0.03 -10.18
C SER A 23 -3.67 0.17 -9.51
N THR A 24 -3.50 1.13 -8.59
CA THR A 24 -2.23 1.31 -7.86
C THR A 24 -2.02 0.31 -6.73
N VAL A 25 -3.11 -0.25 -6.18
CA VAL A 25 -3.04 -1.17 -5.02
C VAL A 25 -3.25 -2.63 -5.41
N THR A 26 -3.92 -2.89 -6.54
CA THR A 26 -4.22 -4.25 -7.01
C THR A 26 -2.96 -5.11 -7.26
N PRO A 27 -1.88 -4.61 -7.89
CA PRO A 27 -0.67 -5.41 -8.10
C PRO A 27 0.01 -5.82 -6.79
N SER A 28 0.04 -4.91 -5.81
CA SER A 28 0.51 -5.16 -4.46
C SER A 28 -0.28 -6.27 -3.78
N LEU A 29 -1.62 -6.22 -3.85
CA LEU A 29 -2.47 -7.27 -3.28
C LEU A 29 -2.26 -8.61 -3.98
N THR A 30 -2.11 -8.63 -5.30
CA THR A 30 -1.79 -9.86 -6.04
C THR A 30 -0.46 -10.47 -5.55
N LEU A 31 0.58 -9.65 -5.36
CA LEU A 31 1.84 -10.12 -4.82
C LEU A 31 1.70 -10.60 -3.37
N ALA A 32 1.00 -9.86 -2.52
CA ALA A 32 0.79 -10.21 -1.12
C ALA A 32 0.09 -11.57 -0.99
N ARG A 33 -0.94 -11.84 -1.80
CA ARG A 33 -1.62 -13.15 -1.85
C ARG A 33 -0.67 -14.29 -2.24
N ARG A 34 0.23 -14.06 -3.21
CA ARG A 34 1.26 -15.06 -3.58
C ARG A 34 2.24 -15.32 -2.45
N LEU A 35 2.68 -14.27 -1.75
CA LEU A 35 3.60 -14.38 -0.63
C LEU A 35 2.94 -15.05 0.59
N LEU A 36 1.65 -14.82 0.83
CA LEU A 36 0.92 -15.54 1.88
C LEU A 36 0.80 -17.04 1.57
N ALA A 37 0.67 -17.40 0.29
CA ALA A 37 0.62 -18.79 -0.16
C ALA A 37 1.99 -19.49 -0.19
N ASP A 38 3.10 -18.74 -0.12
CA ASP A 38 4.45 -19.29 -0.03
C ASP A 38 4.75 -19.74 1.41
N ASP A 39 4.79 -21.06 1.61
CA ASP A 39 5.13 -21.73 2.87
C ASP A 39 6.59 -22.16 2.98
N VAL A 40 7.38 -21.95 1.91
CA VAL A 40 8.79 -22.34 1.83
C VAL A 40 9.69 -21.21 2.34
N SER A 41 9.40 -19.96 1.96
CA SER A 41 10.24 -18.82 2.34
C SER A 41 9.95 -18.34 3.78
N PRO A 42 10.99 -17.91 4.54
CA PRO A 42 10.79 -17.26 5.84
C PRO A 42 9.83 -16.08 5.75
N ALA A 43 8.96 -15.92 6.75
CA ALA A 43 7.94 -14.87 6.77
C ALA A 43 8.55 -13.47 6.72
N GLU A 44 9.70 -13.27 7.35
CA GLU A 44 10.48 -12.04 7.38
C GLU A 44 10.94 -11.66 5.96
N ARG A 45 11.43 -12.63 5.19
CA ARG A 45 11.83 -12.43 3.79
C ARG A 45 10.62 -12.08 2.92
N ARG A 46 9.49 -12.74 3.14
CA ARG A 46 8.25 -12.46 2.40
C ARG A 46 7.70 -11.07 2.71
N LEU A 47 7.70 -10.66 3.97
CA LEU A 47 7.34 -9.31 4.40
C LEU A 47 8.27 -8.26 3.76
N TRP A 48 9.59 -8.49 3.82
CA TRP A 48 10.58 -7.62 3.17
C TRP A 48 10.33 -7.48 1.67
N GLN A 49 10.05 -8.59 0.99
CA GLN A 49 9.77 -8.60 -0.45
C GLN A 49 8.52 -7.79 -0.79
N LEU A 50 7.44 -7.93 0.00
CA LEU A 50 6.23 -7.14 -0.21
C LEU A 50 6.52 -5.64 -0.04
N CYS A 51 7.21 -5.26 1.05
CA CYS A 51 7.60 -3.87 1.29
C CYS A 51 8.40 -3.28 0.12
N ARG A 52 9.44 -4.00 -0.34
CA ARG A 52 10.29 -3.53 -1.44
C ARG A 52 9.48 -3.34 -2.71
N SER A 53 8.67 -4.33 -3.09
CA SER A 53 7.88 -4.28 -4.31
C SER A 53 6.78 -3.21 -4.28
N ASP A 54 6.18 -2.94 -3.10
CA ASP A 54 5.24 -1.83 -2.96
C ASP A 54 5.90 -0.48 -3.20
N VAL A 55 7.12 -0.26 -2.68
CA VAL A 55 7.84 0.99 -2.93
C VAL A 55 8.22 1.13 -4.41
N GLU A 56 8.67 0.05 -5.05
CA GLU A 56 8.94 0.04 -6.49
C GLU A 56 7.70 0.41 -7.30
N LEU A 57 6.53 -0.10 -6.91
CA LEU A 57 5.27 0.20 -7.58
C LEU A 57 4.83 1.65 -7.35
N LEU A 58 4.84 2.10 -6.09
CA LEU A 58 4.35 3.44 -5.69
C LEU A 58 5.27 4.58 -6.18
N CYS A 59 6.57 4.31 -6.32
CA CYS A 59 7.57 5.33 -6.66
C CYS A 59 8.19 5.14 -8.05
N GLY A 60 7.92 4.03 -8.76
CA GLY A 60 8.49 3.75 -10.08
C GLY A 60 7.66 4.24 -11.27
N GLY A 61 6.41 4.66 -11.03
CA GLY A 61 5.52 5.17 -12.08
C GLY A 61 5.89 6.58 -12.56
N PRO A 62 5.54 6.95 -13.81
CA PRO A 62 5.78 8.30 -14.34
C PRO A 62 4.98 9.39 -13.61
N HIS A 63 3.96 8.99 -12.84
CA HIS A 63 3.12 9.85 -12.03
C HIS A 63 3.00 9.26 -10.62
N ASN A 64 3.18 10.09 -9.60
CA ASN A 64 2.97 9.71 -8.20
C ASN A 64 1.46 9.68 -7.87
N LEU A 65 0.77 8.66 -8.38
CA LEU A 65 -0.67 8.46 -8.16
C LEU A 65 -1.00 8.21 -6.70
N GLY A 66 -0.06 7.70 -5.90
CA GLY A 66 -0.22 7.55 -4.46
C GLY A 66 -0.53 8.88 -3.75
N GLY A 67 -0.06 10.01 -4.29
CA GLY A 67 -0.38 11.34 -3.75
C GLY A 67 -1.89 11.66 -3.77
N LEU A 68 -2.66 10.96 -4.60
CA LEU A 68 -4.11 11.13 -4.71
C LEU A 68 -4.87 10.48 -3.54
N TYR A 69 -4.24 9.60 -2.74
CA TYR A 69 -4.86 8.94 -1.59
C TYR A 69 -5.31 9.95 -0.51
N LEU A 70 -4.71 11.14 -0.51
CA LEU A 70 -4.93 12.19 0.48
C LEU A 70 -6.05 13.17 0.08
N LEU A 71 -6.61 13.02 -1.12
CA LEU A 71 -7.70 13.87 -1.59
C LEU A 71 -8.98 13.63 -0.76
N PRO A 72 -9.68 14.69 -0.28
CA PRO A 72 -10.92 14.54 0.48
C PRO A 72 -12.00 13.70 -0.23
N GLU A 73 -12.06 13.79 -1.56
CA GLU A 73 -13.00 13.10 -2.45
C GLU A 73 -12.90 11.57 -2.32
N VAL A 74 -11.69 11.06 -2.04
CA VAL A 74 -11.41 9.62 -1.87
C VAL A 74 -12.16 9.05 -0.66
N ARG A 75 -12.64 9.87 0.28
CA ARG A 75 -13.42 9.39 1.43
C ARG A 75 -14.87 9.03 1.09
N SER A 76 -15.34 9.33 -0.12
CA SER A 76 -16.72 9.05 -0.53
C SER A 76 -16.96 7.57 -0.86
N GLU A 77 -18.23 7.15 -0.86
CA GLU A 77 -18.64 5.76 -1.17
C GLU A 77 -18.22 5.30 -2.57
N ARG A 78 -17.98 6.23 -3.50
CA ARG A 78 -17.50 5.94 -4.86
C ARG A 78 -16.14 5.23 -4.87
N PHE A 79 -15.33 5.41 -3.83
CA PHE A 79 -14.02 4.79 -3.68
C PHE A 79 -14.05 3.53 -2.80
N ALA A 80 -15.23 2.97 -2.52
CA ALA A 80 -15.35 1.77 -1.68
C ALA A 80 -14.55 0.57 -2.22
N GLY A 81 -14.45 0.42 -3.54
CA GLY A 81 -13.62 -0.63 -4.18
C GLY A 81 -12.14 -0.48 -3.81
N PHE A 82 -11.58 0.72 -4.05
CA PHE A 82 -10.23 1.06 -3.63
C PHE A 82 -9.99 0.83 -2.12
N HIS A 83 -10.91 1.28 -1.25
CA HIS A 83 -10.78 1.07 0.20
C HIS A 83 -10.80 -0.41 0.60
N ALA A 84 -11.64 -1.22 -0.06
CA ALA A 84 -11.71 -2.65 0.20
C ALA A 84 -10.40 -3.34 -0.19
N VAL A 85 -9.87 -3.05 -1.38
CA VAL A 85 -8.60 -3.62 -1.86
C VAL A 85 -7.44 -3.19 -0.97
N ARG A 86 -7.39 -1.93 -0.56
CA ARG A 86 -6.38 -1.40 0.37
C ARG A 86 -6.47 -2.03 1.76
N ALA A 87 -7.69 -2.24 2.28
CA ALA A 87 -7.90 -2.91 3.55
C ALA A 87 -7.46 -4.38 3.50
N GLU A 88 -7.72 -5.08 2.39
CA GLU A 88 -7.24 -6.44 2.18
C GLU A 88 -5.72 -6.51 2.10
N LEU A 89 -5.08 -5.56 1.39
CA LEU A 89 -3.62 -5.49 1.36
C LEU A 89 -3.04 -5.27 2.77
N LYS A 90 -3.63 -4.36 3.56
CA LYS A 90 -3.21 -4.14 4.94
C LYS A 90 -3.39 -5.39 5.81
N ASP A 91 -4.46 -6.16 5.60
CA ASP A 91 -4.62 -7.43 6.30
C ASP A 91 -3.56 -8.47 5.88
N ALA A 92 -3.15 -8.47 4.61
CA ALA A 92 -2.05 -9.32 4.17
C ALA A 92 -0.71 -8.96 4.85
N TYR A 93 -0.42 -7.67 5.02
CA TYR A 93 0.73 -7.22 5.84
C TYR A 93 0.64 -7.73 7.28
N ARG A 94 -0.56 -7.64 7.91
CA ARG A 94 -0.80 -8.17 9.26
C ARG A 94 -0.54 -9.68 9.33
N GLN A 95 -1.02 -10.43 8.35
CA GLN A 95 -0.85 -11.88 8.28
C GLN A 95 0.63 -12.28 8.11
N LEU A 96 1.35 -11.61 7.21
CA LEU A 96 2.79 -11.83 7.05
C LEU A 96 3.56 -11.48 8.32
N LEU A 97 3.27 -10.34 8.95
CA LEU A 97 3.86 -9.96 10.24
C LEU A 97 3.58 -11.03 11.30
N ALA A 98 2.34 -11.47 11.44
CA ALA A 98 1.95 -12.49 12.42
C ALA A 98 2.65 -13.84 12.21
N ALA A 99 3.05 -14.15 10.98
CA ALA A 99 3.77 -15.38 10.63
C ALA A 99 5.27 -15.34 10.98
N THR A 100 5.84 -14.16 11.24
CA THR A 100 7.23 -13.99 11.69
C THR A 100 7.41 -14.51 13.11
N ASP A 101 8.65 -14.85 13.50
CA ASP A 101 8.91 -15.34 14.86
C ASP A 101 8.60 -14.28 15.92
N VAL A 102 8.88 -13.01 15.62
CA VAL A 102 8.49 -11.88 16.47
C VAL A 102 6.97 -11.77 16.55
N GLY A 103 6.28 -11.80 15.40
CA GLY A 103 4.83 -11.68 15.32
C GLY A 103 4.06 -12.73 16.11
N LYS A 104 4.56 -13.97 16.17
CA LYS A 104 3.96 -15.07 16.96
C LYS A 104 3.95 -14.78 18.47
N THR A 105 4.84 -13.92 18.95
CA THR A 105 4.94 -13.55 20.37
C THR A 105 4.10 -12.33 20.74
N LEU A 106 3.61 -11.58 19.76
CA LEU A 106 2.88 -10.33 20.01
C LEU A 106 1.45 -10.60 20.47
N GLY A 107 1.00 -9.79 21.44
CA GLY A 107 -0.42 -9.68 21.75
C GLY A 107 -1.19 -9.06 20.58
N LYS A 108 -2.50 -9.35 20.49
CA LYS A 108 -3.36 -8.87 19.38
C LYS A 108 -3.30 -7.36 19.17
N SER A 109 -3.34 -6.57 20.25
CA SER A 109 -3.29 -5.10 20.17
C SER A 109 -1.93 -4.60 19.67
N GLU A 110 -0.84 -5.25 20.05
CA GLU A 110 0.49 -4.88 19.60
C GLU A 110 0.73 -5.26 18.13
N LEU A 111 0.26 -6.44 17.71
CA LEU A 111 0.26 -6.84 16.31
C LEU A 111 -0.49 -5.84 15.43
N ALA A 112 -1.67 -5.38 15.88
CA ALA A 112 -2.45 -4.37 15.17
C ALA A 112 -1.70 -3.04 15.05
N LEU A 113 -1.14 -2.53 16.15
CA LEU A 113 -0.35 -1.29 16.14
C LEU A 113 0.88 -1.38 15.24
N ARG A 114 1.62 -2.50 15.28
CA ARG A 114 2.78 -2.69 14.38
C ARG A 114 2.36 -2.81 12.92
N THR A 115 1.22 -3.44 12.64
CA THR A 115 0.64 -3.46 11.28
C THR A 115 0.34 -2.04 10.81
N ASP A 116 -0.26 -1.20 11.65
CA ASP A 116 -0.55 0.19 11.33
C ASP A 116 0.73 0.98 11.02
N LEU A 117 1.79 0.78 11.80
CA LEU A 117 3.08 1.45 11.59
C LEU A 117 3.78 0.98 10.31
N LEU A 118 3.79 -0.33 10.03
CA LEU A 118 4.34 -0.88 8.79
C LEU A 118 3.60 -0.33 7.57
N PHE A 119 2.28 -0.41 7.58
CA PHE A 119 1.47 0.07 6.47
C PHE A 119 1.59 1.59 6.31
N GLY A 120 1.68 2.33 7.42
CA GLY A 120 1.93 3.77 7.43
C GLY A 120 3.30 4.15 6.85
N LEU A 121 4.36 3.35 7.10
CA LEU A 121 5.66 3.54 6.45
C LEU A 121 5.55 3.38 4.93
N ILE A 122 4.87 2.31 4.48
CA ILE A 122 4.70 2.01 3.05
C ILE A 122 3.90 3.09 2.36
N GLU A 123 2.84 3.62 2.96
CA GLU A 123 2.13 4.77 2.38
C GLU A 123 2.93 6.07 2.48
N GLY A 124 3.74 6.23 3.52
CA GLY A 124 4.59 7.40 3.73
C GLY A 124 5.61 7.60 2.62
N VAL A 125 6.04 6.54 1.92
CA VAL A 125 7.01 6.64 0.82
C VAL A 125 6.53 7.53 -0.32
N ILE A 126 5.21 7.63 -0.52
CA ILE A 126 4.58 8.51 -1.49
C ILE A 126 5.01 9.97 -1.25
N LEU A 127 4.99 10.42 0.01
CA LEU A 127 5.35 11.78 0.40
C LEU A 127 6.87 11.98 0.38
N ILE A 128 7.63 10.97 0.77
CA ILE A 128 9.10 11.01 0.75
C ILE A 128 9.59 11.13 -0.70
N HIS A 129 9.09 10.27 -1.59
CA HIS A 129 9.45 10.28 -3.01
C HIS A 129 9.02 11.58 -3.70
N ARG A 130 7.85 12.13 -3.35
CA ARG A 130 7.43 13.45 -3.86
C ARG A 130 8.42 14.56 -3.53
N SER A 131 9.13 14.46 -2.41
CA SER A 131 10.10 15.48 -1.96
C SER A 131 11.45 15.35 -2.66
N ASP A 132 11.74 14.19 -3.24
CA ASP A 132 13.01 13.84 -3.89
C ASP A 132 12.78 12.81 -5.01
N PRO A 133 12.18 13.23 -6.14
CA PRO A 133 11.73 12.31 -7.20
C PRO A 133 12.88 11.71 -8.02
N GLU A 134 14.04 12.36 -8.05
CA GLU A 134 15.22 11.90 -8.79
C GLU A 134 16.01 10.80 -8.07
N ARG A 135 15.62 10.48 -6.82
CA ARG A 135 16.23 9.42 -6.04
C ARG A 135 16.10 8.06 -6.75
N PRO A 136 17.16 7.23 -6.75
CA PRO A 136 17.06 5.85 -7.22
C PRO A 136 15.99 5.06 -6.46
N VAL A 137 14.92 4.69 -7.15
CA VAL A 137 13.76 3.98 -6.56
C VAL A 137 14.16 2.64 -5.97
N SER A 138 15.06 1.90 -6.62
CA SER A 138 15.54 0.59 -6.12
C SER A 138 16.23 0.70 -4.76
N ALA A 139 17.16 1.67 -4.62
CA ALA A 139 17.85 1.91 -3.35
C ALA A 139 16.87 2.37 -2.25
N PHE A 140 15.87 3.17 -2.62
CA PHE A 140 14.84 3.60 -1.67
C PHE A 140 13.93 2.45 -1.24
N ALA A 141 13.58 1.56 -2.17
CA ALA A 141 12.76 0.37 -1.91
C ALA A 141 13.47 -0.61 -0.96
N GLU A 142 14.75 -0.90 -1.20
CA GLU A 142 15.56 -1.75 -0.32
C GLU A 142 15.67 -1.14 1.10
N ALA A 143 16.03 0.15 1.19
CA ALA A 143 16.15 0.82 2.48
C ALA A 143 14.82 0.86 3.25
N THR A 144 13.70 1.04 2.55
CA THR A 144 12.36 1.03 3.18
C THR A 144 11.99 -0.36 3.66
N ALA A 145 12.27 -1.40 2.87
CA ALA A 145 12.00 -2.79 3.27
C ALA A 145 12.83 -3.19 4.50
N ASP A 146 14.09 -2.76 4.58
CA ASP A 146 14.92 -2.95 5.77
C ASP A 146 14.37 -2.17 6.98
N ALA A 147 13.86 -0.95 6.77
CA ALA A 147 13.23 -0.16 7.84
C ALA A 147 11.94 -0.81 8.35
N ALA A 148 11.15 -1.41 7.45
CA ALA A 148 9.94 -2.14 7.78
C ALA A 148 10.24 -3.32 8.70
N LEU A 149 11.29 -4.11 8.43
CA LEU A 149 11.67 -5.21 9.34
C LEU A 149 12.04 -4.71 10.75
N ARG A 150 12.74 -3.57 10.86
CA ARG A 150 13.04 -2.96 12.16
C ARG A 150 11.79 -2.53 12.91
N ILE A 151 10.77 -1.99 12.22
CA ILE A 151 9.46 -1.65 12.81
C ILE A 151 8.71 -2.93 13.24
N ALA A 152 8.82 -4.00 12.45
CA ALA A 152 8.27 -5.31 12.80
C ALA A 152 8.97 -5.93 14.03
N GLY A 153 10.17 -5.45 14.38
CA GLY A 153 10.99 -5.91 15.50
C GLY A 153 11.96 -7.02 15.14
N ILE A 154 12.29 -7.16 13.85
CA ILE A 154 13.20 -8.14 13.25
C ILE A 154 14.57 -7.50 13.01
#